data_AF-A0A1C3NIL0-F1
#
_entry.id   AF-A0A1C3NIL0-F1
#
_cell.length_a   1.000
_cell.length_b   1.000
_cell.length_c   1.000
_cell.angle_alpha   90.00
_cell.angle_beta   90.00
_cell.angle_gamma   90.00
#
_symmetry.space_group_name_H-M   'P 1'
#
loop_
_entity.id
_entity.type
_entity.pdbx_description
1 polymer ?
#
loop_
_entity_poly.entity_id
_entity_poly.type
_entity_poly.pdbx_seq_one_letter_code
_entity_poly.pdbx_strand_id
1 'polypeptide(L)'
;MPSQREMRTVLAAYFCDATDRGLVRPRVHRVVRAETSQITCAALGPETNSNIACGGEMYFVGPDGRIDDITFSPTMHRQDNGRYAVYEGEDESGNEVWHVPAPQSASKVCTGQPLR
;
A
#
# COMPACT_ATOMS: atom_id res chain seq x y z
N MET A 1 -3.84 15.48 10.02
CA MET A 1 -3.87 14.04 9.69
C MET A 1 -4.62 13.84 8.38
N PRO A 2 -4.18 12.89 7.53
CA PRO A 2 -4.89 12.52 6.31
C PRO A 2 -6.25 11.91 6.60
N SER A 3 -7.14 11.96 5.61
CA SER A 3 -8.45 11.30 5.74
C SER A 3 -8.33 9.78 5.63
N GLN A 4 -9.26 9.06 6.25
CA GLN A 4 -9.41 7.60 6.10
C GLN A 4 -9.46 7.19 4.62
N ARG A 5 -10.26 7.90 3.81
CA ARG A 5 -10.40 7.59 2.37
C ARG A 5 -9.07 7.74 1.63
N GLU A 6 -8.34 8.83 1.89
CA GLU A 6 -7.05 9.11 1.27
C GLU A 6 -6.02 8.02 1.60
N MET A 7 -5.89 7.64 2.88
CA MET A 7 -4.96 6.60 3.29
C MET A 7 -5.33 5.22 2.75
N ARG A 8 -6.62 4.87 2.69
CA ARG A 8 -7.07 3.63 2.04
C ARG A 8 -6.66 3.58 0.56
N THR A 9 -6.79 4.69 -0.15
CA THR A 9 -6.36 4.79 -1.56
C THR A 9 -4.85 4.63 -1.70
N VAL A 10 -4.05 5.29 -0.85
CA VAL A 10 -2.58 5.16 -0.90
C VAL A 10 -2.14 3.73 -0.58
N LEU A 11 -2.69 3.12 0.46
CA LEU A 11 -2.33 1.76 0.86
C LEU A 11 -2.74 0.73 -0.20
N ALA A 12 -3.95 0.82 -0.76
CA ALA A 12 -4.35 -0.04 -1.87
C ALA A 12 -3.43 0.11 -3.08
N ALA A 13 -3.03 1.34 -3.41
CA ALA A 13 -2.07 1.61 -4.48
C ALA A 13 -0.69 0.99 -4.18
N TYR A 14 -0.20 1.13 -2.94
CA TYR A 14 1.06 0.54 -2.50
C TYR A 14 1.07 -0.98 -2.63
N PHE A 15 0.04 -1.66 -2.12
CA PHE A 15 -0.01 -3.13 -2.21
C PHE A 15 -0.11 -3.63 -3.65
N CYS A 16 -0.76 -2.89 -4.53
CA CYS A 16 -0.80 -3.21 -5.95
C CYS A 16 0.57 -3.07 -6.63
N ASP A 17 1.24 -1.94 -6.40
CA ASP A 17 2.59 -1.69 -6.90
C ASP A 17 3.62 -2.67 -6.33
N ALA A 18 3.55 -2.98 -5.04
CA ALA A 18 4.36 -4.00 -4.39
C ALA A 18 4.10 -5.40 -4.98
N THR A 19 2.88 -5.69 -5.42
CA THR A 19 2.57 -6.93 -6.12
C THR A 19 3.14 -6.96 -7.54
N ASP A 20 3.07 -5.85 -8.28
CA ASP A 20 3.71 -5.73 -9.60
C ASP A 20 5.24 -5.88 -9.51
N ARG A 21 5.85 -5.39 -8.41
CA ARG A 21 7.28 -5.54 -8.09
C ARG A 21 7.65 -6.90 -7.49
N GLY A 22 6.66 -7.77 -7.25
CA GLY A 22 6.87 -9.11 -6.69
C GLY A 22 7.26 -9.15 -5.20
N LEU A 23 7.14 -8.04 -4.48
CA LEU A 23 7.37 -7.91 -3.04
C LEU A 23 6.23 -8.53 -2.22
N VAL A 24 5.01 -8.44 -2.75
CA VAL A 24 3.82 -9.09 -2.22
C VAL A 24 3.31 -10.10 -3.24
N ARG A 25 2.91 -11.28 -2.79
CA ARG A 25 2.38 -12.34 -3.66
C ARG A 25 1.06 -12.86 -3.11
N PRO A 26 -0.08 -12.31 -3.58
CA PRO A 26 -1.39 -12.80 -3.20
C PRO A 26 -1.56 -14.27 -3.60
N ARG A 27 -2.31 -15.03 -2.79
CA ARG A 27 -2.62 -16.45 -3.05
C ARG A 27 -3.71 -16.64 -4.11
N VAL A 28 -4.39 -15.57 -4.51
CA VAL A 28 -5.35 -15.60 -5.62
C VAL A 28 -4.61 -15.62 -6.96
N HIS A 29 -5.05 -16.47 -7.89
CA HIS A 29 -4.41 -16.62 -9.22
C HIS A 29 -4.51 -15.38 -10.10
N ARG A 30 -5.51 -14.53 -9.86
CA ARG A 30 -5.74 -13.25 -10.55
C ARG A 30 -6.44 -12.31 -9.59
N VAL A 31 -5.97 -11.08 -9.47
CA VAL A 31 -6.61 -10.04 -8.67
C VAL A 31 -7.54 -9.23 -9.57
N VAL A 32 -8.82 -9.11 -9.21
CA VAL A 32 -9.79 -8.25 -9.92
C VAL A 32 -10.20 -7.02 -9.10
N ARG A 33 -10.00 -7.08 -7.79
CA ARG A 33 -10.18 -5.95 -6.88
C ARG A 33 -9.16 -6.06 -5.75
N ALA A 34 -8.59 -4.93 -5.40
CA ALA A 34 -7.65 -4.82 -4.30
C ALA A 34 -8.08 -3.63 -3.44
N GLU A 35 -8.45 -3.90 -2.19
CA GLU A 35 -9.06 -2.90 -1.31
C GLU A 35 -8.60 -3.10 0.13
N THR A 36 -8.58 -2.02 0.89
CA THR A 36 -8.26 -2.09 2.33
C THR A 36 -9.53 -2.01 3.18
N SER A 37 -9.47 -2.64 4.34
CA SER A 37 -10.46 -2.53 5.41
C SER A 37 -10.50 -1.12 6.04
N GLN A 38 -11.17 -0.99 7.19
CA GLN A 38 -10.96 0.16 8.06
C GLN A 38 -9.50 0.18 8.50
N ILE A 39 -8.88 1.35 8.37
CA ILE A 39 -7.48 1.55 8.74
C ILE A 39 -7.40 2.41 9.99
N THR A 40 -6.38 2.20 10.80
CA THR A 40 -6.09 3.06 11.95
C THR A 40 -4.74 3.70 11.71
N CYS A 41 -4.68 5.03 11.69
CA CYS A 41 -3.45 5.78 11.47
C CYS A 41 -3.17 6.72 12.63
N ALA A 42 -1.91 6.81 13.05
CA ALA A 42 -1.45 7.72 14.09
C ALA A 42 -0.14 8.38 13.67
N ALA A 43 0.00 9.68 13.98
CA ALA A 43 1.28 10.37 13.83
C ALA A 43 2.26 9.86 14.89
N LEU A 44 3.52 9.68 14.50
CA LEU A 44 4.61 9.25 15.37
C LEU A 44 5.28 10.41 16.13
N GLY A 45 4.88 11.65 15.83
CA GLY A 45 5.39 12.86 16.45
C GLY A 45 4.36 13.99 16.46
N PRO A 46 4.59 15.04 17.26
CA PRO A 46 3.69 16.20 17.35
C PRO A 46 3.78 17.15 16.15
N GLU A 47 4.86 17.07 15.35
CA GLU A 47 5.07 17.96 14.20
C GLU A 47 4.08 17.66 13.07
N THR A 48 3.70 18.69 12.31
CA THR A 48 2.72 18.57 11.21
C THR A 48 3.15 17.60 10.12
N ASN A 49 4.46 17.43 9.91
CA ASN A 49 5.04 16.54 8.91
C ASN A 49 5.64 15.26 9.51
N SER A 50 5.22 14.91 10.73
CA SER A 50 5.65 13.66 11.37
C SER A 50 5.27 12.45 10.52
N ASN A 51 6.09 11.41 10.62
CA ASN A 51 5.76 10.11 10.06
C ASN A 51 4.45 9.57 10.65
N ILE A 52 3.74 8.77 9.89
CA ILE A 52 2.43 8.22 10.24
C ILE A 52 2.54 6.71 10.19
N ALA A 53 2.21 6.02 11.28
CA ALA A 53 2.01 4.59 11.27
C ALA A 53 0.53 4.29 10.99
N CYS A 54 0.27 3.48 9.98
CA CYS A 54 -1.07 3.00 9.67
C CYS A 54 -1.14 1.49 9.87
N GLY A 55 -2.28 0.96 10.33
CA GLY A 55 -2.52 -0.47 10.46
C GLY A 55 -3.90 -0.87 9.92
N GLY A 56 -4.00 -2.08 9.37
CA GLY A 56 -5.23 -2.59 8.78
C GLY A 56 -5.02 -3.90 8.02
N GLU A 57 -6.00 -4.24 7.20
CA GLU A 57 -5.97 -5.42 6.33
C GLU A 57 -6.10 -5.01 4.86
N MET A 58 -5.31 -5.64 4.01
CA MET A 58 -5.39 -5.55 2.56
C MET A 58 -6.08 -6.81 2.04
N TYR A 59 -7.12 -6.66 1.22
CA TYR A 59 -7.83 -7.75 0.58
C TYR A 59 -7.54 -7.79 -0.92
N PHE A 60 -7.08 -8.94 -1.40
CA PHE A 60 -6.96 -9.27 -2.81
C PHE A 60 -8.09 -10.22 -3.21
N VAL A 61 -9.00 -9.73 -4.05
CA VAL A 61 -10.18 -10.46 -4.46
C VAL A 61 -9.98 -11.06 -5.86
N GLY A 62 -10.21 -12.35 -5.98
CA GLY A 62 -10.19 -13.11 -7.22
C GLY A 62 -11.50 -13.04 -8.02
N PRO A 63 -11.49 -13.44 -9.30
CA PRO A 63 -12.67 -13.41 -10.16
C PRO A 63 -13.79 -14.37 -9.70
N ASP A 64 -13.44 -15.40 -8.95
CA ASP A 64 -14.37 -16.38 -8.35
C ASP A 64 -14.86 -15.97 -6.95
N GLY A 65 -14.51 -14.76 -6.50
CA GLY A 65 -14.85 -14.23 -5.18
C GLY A 65 -13.96 -14.76 -4.05
N ARG A 66 -12.93 -15.57 -4.33
CA ARG A 66 -11.93 -15.92 -3.32
C ARG A 66 -11.18 -14.68 -2.87
N ILE A 67 -10.85 -14.63 -1.59
CA ILE A 67 -10.14 -13.52 -0.96
C ILE A 67 -8.87 -14.06 -0.35
N ASP A 68 -7.76 -13.37 -0.61
CA ASP A 68 -6.53 -13.49 0.16
C ASP A 68 -6.31 -12.16 0.88
N ASP A 69 -5.99 -12.21 2.17
CA ASP A 69 -5.81 -11.04 3.01
C ASP A 69 -4.41 -10.97 3.64
N ILE A 70 -3.94 -9.75 3.83
CA ILE A 70 -2.65 -9.45 4.46
C ILE A 70 -2.85 -8.36 5.51
N THR A 71 -2.51 -8.67 6.76
CA THR A 71 -2.39 -7.66 7.81
C THR A 71 -1.15 -6.82 7.59
N PHE A 72 -1.26 -5.50 7.77
CA PHE A 72 -0.16 -4.58 7.57
C PHE A 72 -0.04 -3.54 8.69
N SER A 73 1.16 -2.99 8.83
CA SER A 73 1.44 -1.85 9.71
C SER A 73 2.53 -0.91 9.17
N PRO A 74 2.42 -0.34 7.95
CA PRO A 74 3.50 0.46 7.38
C PRO A 74 3.64 1.81 8.07
N THR A 75 4.87 2.31 8.03
CA THR A 75 5.19 3.72 8.32
C THR A 75 5.17 4.51 7.02
N MET A 76 4.63 5.72 7.07
CA MET A 76 4.41 6.58 5.91
C MET A 76 4.90 7.99 6.19
N HIS A 77 5.32 8.69 5.15
CA HIS A 77 5.73 10.09 5.21
C HIS A 77 5.05 10.91 4.11
N ARG A 78 4.45 12.06 4.46
CA ARG A 78 3.84 12.96 3.47
C ARG A 78 4.92 13.87 2.87
N GLN A 79 5.14 13.72 1.58
CA GLN A 79 6.10 14.50 0.79
C GLN A 79 5.58 15.93 0.54
N ASP A 80 6.49 16.86 0.21
CA ASP A 80 6.16 18.27 -0.07
C ASP A 80 5.15 18.43 -1.23
N ASN A 81 5.18 17.52 -2.19
CA ASN A 81 4.22 17.48 -3.31
C ASN A 81 2.84 16.90 -2.93
N GLY A 82 2.61 16.60 -1.65
CA GLY A 82 1.37 16.07 -1.13
C GLY A 82 1.15 14.56 -1.32
N ARG A 83 2.08 13.84 -1.98
CA ARG A 83 2.06 12.38 -2.06
C ARG A 83 2.58 11.76 -0.77
N TYR A 84 2.28 10.50 -0.54
CA TYR A 84 2.79 9.75 0.61
C TYR A 84 3.81 8.73 0.13
N ALA A 85 4.96 8.70 0.78
CA ALA A 85 5.92 7.62 0.67
C ALA A 85 5.65 6.59 1.77
N VAL A 86 5.91 5.32 1.47
CA VAL A 86 5.82 4.18 2.38
C VAL A 86 7.23 3.68 2.64
N TYR A 87 7.56 3.42 3.91
CA TYR A 87 8.86 2.89 4.31
C TYR A 87 8.99 1.41 3.90
N GLU A 88 10.05 1.06 3.18
CA GLU A 88 10.34 -0.31 2.71
C GLU A 88 11.52 -0.97 3.43
N GLY A 89 12.14 -0.29 4.41
CA GLY A 89 13.30 -0.79 5.14
C GLY A 89 14.55 0.05 4.88
N GLU A 90 15.72 -0.54 5.11
CA GLU A 90 17.02 0.07 4.83
C GLU A 90 17.69 -0.63 3.64
N ASP A 91 18.48 0.12 2.88
CA ASP A 91 19.35 -0.45 1.84
C ASP A 91 20.62 -1.10 2.44
N GLU A 92 21.48 -1.68 1.60
CA GLU A 92 22.73 -2.32 2.04
C GLU A 92 23.70 -1.36 2.76
N SER A 93 23.51 -0.05 2.59
CA SER A 93 24.31 1.00 3.22
C SER A 93 23.67 1.55 4.50
N GLY A 94 22.50 1.02 4.91
CA GLY A 94 21.75 1.49 6.08
C GLY A 94 20.94 2.77 5.83
N ASN A 95 20.74 3.17 4.58
CA ASN A 95 19.88 4.33 4.27
C ASN A 95 18.42 3.90 4.22
N GLU A 96 17.54 4.71 4.79
CA GLU A 96 16.09 4.49 4.72
C GLU A 96 15.59 4.51 3.26
N VAL A 97 14.80 3.49 2.92
CA VAL A 97 14.14 3.37 1.61
C VAL A 97 12.69 3.79 1.75
N TRP A 98 12.32 4.83 1.00
CA TRP A 98 10.97 5.39 0.95
C TRP A 98 10.42 5.29 -0.46
N HIS A 99 9.26 4.65 -0.60
CA HIS A 99 8.65 4.40 -1.90
C HIS A 99 7.32 5.13 -2.06
N VAL A 100 7.18 5.91 -3.14
CA VAL A 100 5.92 6.59 -3.45
C VAL A 100 5.12 5.75 -4.44
N PRO A 101 4.00 5.14 -4.03
CA PRO A 101 3.33 4.13 -4.84
C PRO A 101 2.73 4.75 -6.11
N ALA A 102 2.84 4.02 -7.22
CA ALA A 102 2.11 4.34 -8.43
C ALA A 102 0.59 4.23 -8.20
N PRO A 103 -0.26 5.01 -8.91
CA PRO A 103 -1.71 4.86 -8.82
C PRO A 103 -2.14 3.43 -9.14
N GLN A 104 -3.17 2.93 -8.45
CA GLN A 104 -3.69 1.57 -8.66
C GLN A 104 -4.04 1.28 -10.13
N SER A 105 -4.49 2.30 -10.89
CA SER A 105 -4.79 2.18 -12.32
C SER A 105 -3.58 1.87 -13.20
N ALA A 106 -2.36 2.05 -12.70
CA ALA A 106 -1.13 1.67 -13.38
C ALA A 106 -0.69 0.23 -13.09
N SER A 107 -1.37 -0.48 -12.17
CA SER A 107 -1.00 -1.83 -11.75
C SER A 107 -1.49 -2.88 -12.73
N LYS A 108 -0.57 -3.74 -13.22
CA LYS A 108 -0.95 -4.84 -14.12
C LYS A 108 -1.70 -5.92 -13.35
N VAL A 109 -1.27 -6.17 -12.11
CA VAL A 109 -1.87 -7.20 -11.26
C VAL A 109 -3.26 -6.79 -10.77
N CYS A 110 -3.41 -5.56 -10.25
CA CYS A 110 -4.65 -5.15 -9.60
C CYS A 110 -5.75 -4.62 -10.51
N THR A 111 -5.48 -4.30 -11.79
CA THR A 111 -6.53 -3.98 -12.76
C THR A 111 -7.09 -5.22 -13.45
N GLY A 112 -6.77 -6.42 -12.95
CA GLY A 112 -7.20 -7.68 -13.53
C GLY A 112 -6.71 -7.90 -14.95
N GLN A 113 -5.63 -7.24 -15.39
CA GLN A 113 -5.05 -7.58 -16.68
C GLN A 113 -4.39 -8.96 -16.58
N PRO A 114 -4.45 -9.80 -17.64
CA PRO A 114 -3.67 -11.02 -17.68
C PRO A 114 -2.18 -10.66 -17.61
N LEU A 115 -1.48 -11.20 -16.61
CA LEU A 115 -0.02 -11.18 -16.57
C LEU A 115 0.45 -12.07 -17.73
N ARG A 116 1.12 -11.47 -18.71
CA ARG A 116 1.67 -12.17 -19.88
C ARG A 116 2.85 -13.03 -19.49
#